data_AF-A0A9E8MT62-F1
#
_entry.id   AF-A0A9E8MT62-F1
#
_cell.length_a   1.000
_cell.length_b   1.000
_cell.length_c   1.000
_cell.angle_alpha   90.00
_cell.angle_beta   90.00
_cell.angle_gamma   90.00
#
_symmetry.space_group_name_H-M   'P 1'
#
loop_
_entity.id
_entity.type
_entity.pdbx_description
1 polymer ?
#
loop_
_entity_poly.entity_id
_entity_poly.type
_entity_poly.pdbx_seq_one_letter_code
_entity_poly.pdbx_strand_id
1 'polypeptide(L)'
;MKQKLVFLVLVSITMLSYAQHDKDVIALKWLTANQTRLGIHSNHSFKMLFSTAGLSGETFRFYQMINGVQVYGAEVTIHVSNDNNVTFHQSTYDRAVATINTTPTISKQKAIHIAETTHPRRNYCFRKE
;
A
#
# COMPACT_ATOMS: atom_id res chain seq x y z
N MET A 1 15.83 -8.97 -49.16
CA MET A 1 15.04 -9.68 -48.12
C MET A 1 15.55 -9.41 -46.70
N LYS A 2 16.87 -9.40 -46.46
CA LYS A 2 17.47 -9.16 -45.13
C LYS A 2 17.10 -7.80 -44.49
N GLN A 3 17.07 -6.70 -45.27
CA GLN A 3 16.68 -5.37 -44.75
C GLN A 3 15.21 -5.28 -44.32
N LYS A 4 14.29 -5.98 -45.01
CA LYS A 4 12.87 -6.03 -44.62
C LYS A 4 12.66 -6.81 -43.32
N LEU A 5 13.50 -7.82 -43.08
CA LEU A 5 13.48 -8.62 -41.85
C LEU A 5 13.98 -7.82 -40.65
N VAL A 6 15.07 -7.04 -40.83
CA VAL A 6 15.61 -6.16 -39.79
C VAL A 6 14.60 -5.07 -39.40
N PHE A 7 13.91 -4.48 -40.38
CA PHE A 7 12.88 -3.48 -40.13
C PHE A 7 11.67 -4.07 -39.36
N LEU A 8 11.25 -5.30 -39.68
CA LEU A 8 10.16 -5.98 -38.97
C LEU A 8 10.54 -6.28 -37.51
N VAL A 9 11.77 -6.71 -37.24
CA VAL A 9 12.26 -6.95 -35.87
C VAL A 9 12.35 -5.66 -35.06
N LEU A 10 12.80 -4.55 -35.67
CA LEU A 10 12.86 -3.24 -34.99
C LEU A 10 11.47 -2.70 -34.62
N VAL A 11 10.45 -2.91 -35.45
CA VAL A 11 9.06 -2.51 -35.15
C VAL A 11 8.43 -3.40 -34.06
N SER A 12 8.77 -4.69 -34.01
CA SER A 12 8.27 -5.59 -32.97
C SER A 12 8.82 -5.28 -31.57
N ILE A 13 10.07 -4.79 -31.48
CA ILE A 13 10.70 -4.45 -30.20
C ILE A 13 10.07 -3.21 -29.57
N THR A 14 9.65 -2.22 -30.37
CA THR A 14 9.04 -0.97 -29.85
C THR A 14 7.62 -1.16 -29.31
N MET A 15 6.93 -2.26 -29.66
CA MET A 15 5.58 -2.56 -29.14
C MET A 15 5.58 -3.26 -27.77
N LEU A 16 6.72 -3.81 -27.31
CA LEU A 16 6.82 -4.52 -26.03
C LEU A 16 6.93 -3.58 -24.81
N SER A 17 7.23 -2.29 -25.03
CA SER A 17 7.49 -1.33 -23.95
C SER A 17 6.26 -0.57 -23.45
N TYR A 18 5.08 -0.75 -24.05
CA TYR A 18 3.87 0.04 -23.74
C TYR A 18 2.86 -0.67 -22.82
N ALA A 19 3.14 -1.88 -22.33
CA ALA A 19 2.12 -2.72 -21.67
C ALA A 19 2.34 -3.00 -20.17
N GLN A 20 3.46 -2.58 -19.57
CA GLN A 20 3.69 -2.77 -18.14
C GLN A 20 3.31 -1.49 -17.39
N HIS A 21 2.10 -1.46 -16.84
CA HIS A 21 1.72 -0.44 -15.84
C HIS A 21 2.08 -0.99 -14.46
N ASP A 22 2.71 -0.19 -13.63
CA ASP A 22 3.00 -0.59 -12.26
C ASP A 22 1.67 -0.76 -11.50
N LYS A 23 1.51 -1.91 -10.83
CA LYS A 23 0.23 -2.29 -10.19
C LYS A 23 -0.13 -1.37 -9.02
N ASP A 24 0.86 -0.75 -8.40
CA ASP A 24 0.67 0.26 -7.36
C ASP A 24 -0.01 1.52 -7.90
N VAL A 25 0.35 1.97 -9.10
CA VAL A 25 -0.29 3.10 -9.79
C VAL A 25 -1.75 2.77 -10.10
N ILE A 26 -2.02 1.53 -10.53
CA ILE A 26 -3.40 1.06 -10.76
C ILE A 26 -4.20 1.08 -9.45
N ALA A 27 -3.64 0.55 -8.37
CA ALA A 27 -4.29 0.52 -7.06
C ALA A 27 -4.54 1.94 -6.52
N LEU A 28 -3.57 2.85 -6.63
CA LEU A 28 -3.70 4.24 -6.21
C LEU A 28 -4.77 4.98 -7.03
N LYS A 29 -4.77 4.80 -8.36
CA LYS A 29 -5.78 5.38 -9.25
C LYS A 29 -7.17 4.87 -8.90
N TRP A 30 -7.31 3.57 -8.64
CA TRP A 30 -8.57 2.99 -8.23
C TRP A 30 -9.04 3.56 -6.89
N LEU A 31 -8.16 3.67 -5.89
CA LEU A 31 -8.48 4.25 -4.59
C LEU A 31 -9.01 5.67 -4.76
N THR A 32 -8.28 6.50 -5.52
CA THR A 32 -8.63 7.90 -5.80
C THR A 32 -9.98 8.02 -6.50
N ALA A 33 -10.23 7.21 -7.52
CA ALA A 33 -11.49 7.19 -8.24
C ALA A 33 -12.68 6.71 -7.39
N ASN A 34 -12.43 5.94 -6.33
CA ASN A 34 -13.46 5.34 -5.50
C ASN A 34 -13.62 6.02 -4.12
N GLN A 35 -12.93 7.13 -3.83
CA GLN A 35 -12.98 7.78 -2.51
C GLN A 35 -14.42 8.11 -2.06
N THR A 36 -15.21 8.69 -2.96
CA THR A 36 -16.61 9.02 -2.69
C THR A 36 -17.43 7.78 -2.36
N ARG A 37 -17.22 6.67 -3.11
CA ARG A 37 -17.91 5.39 -2.89
C ARG A 37 -17.54 4.76 -1.55
N LEU A 38 -16.28 4.91 -1.14
CA LEU A 38 -15.78 4.45 0.15
C LEU A 38 -16.15 5.39 1.31
N GLY A 39 -16.84 6.51 1.02
CA GLY A 39 -17.23 7.50 2.02
C GLY A 39 -16.04 8.23 2.65
N ILE A 40 -14.87 8.20 2.01
CA ILE A 40 -13.65 8.85 2.45
C ILE A 40 -13.83 10.37 2.40
N HIS A 41 -13.54 11.03 3.52
CA HIS A 41 -13.55 12.49 3.59
C HIS A 41 -12.31 13.08 2.91
N SER A 42 -12.45 14.23 2.26
CA SER A 42 -11.36 14.89 1.52
C SER A 42 -10.19 15.36 2.38
N ASN A 43 -10.41 15.52 3.70
CA ASN A 43 -9.38 15.89 4.66
C ASN A 43 -8.58 14.68 5.18
N HIS A 44 -9.03 13.45 4.90
CA HIS A 44 -8.31 12.24 5.31
C HIS A 44 -7.39 11.82 4.18
N SER A 45 -6.15 11.51 4.55
CA SER A 45 -5.12 11.10 3.59
C SER A 45 -4.81 9.61 3.76
N PHE A 46 -4.30 9.00 2.70
CA PHE A 46 -3.90 7.60 2.71
C PHE A 46 -2.47 7.45 2.21
N LYS A 47 -1.73 6.51 2.79
CA LYS A 47 -0.37 6.18 2.35
C LYS A 47 -0.23 4.67 2.19
N MET A 48 0.30 4.25 1.04
CA MET A 48 0.67 2.85 0.84
C MET A 48 1.96 2.57 1.63
N LEU A 49 1.86 1.69 2.63
CA LEU A 49 3.00 1.30 3.47
C LEU A 49 3.30 -0.20 3.38
N PHE A 50 2.46 -0.97 2.70
CA PHE A 50 2.59 -2.40 2.58
C PHE A 50 2.07 -2.88 1.22
N SER A 51 2.87 -3.70 0.56
CA SER A 51 2.45 -4.49 -0.60
C SER A 51 2.93 -5.93 -0.49
N THR A 52 2.24 -6.84 -1.15
CA THR A 52 2.62 -8.25 -1.21
C THR A 52 2.24 -8.82 -2.56
N ALA A 53 3.25 -9.25 -3.33
CA ALA A 53 3.08 -9.96 -4.57
C ALA A 53 2.76 -11.44 -4.31
N GLY A 54 1.89 -12.01 -5.14
CA GLY A 54 1.53 -13.41 -5.15
C GLY A 54 1.30 -13.92 -6.57
N LEU A 55 0.93 -15.19 -6.72
CA LEU A 55 0.78 -15.82 -8.04
C LEU A 55 -0.35 -15.19 -8.88
N SER A 56 -1.40 -14.68 -8.23
CA SER A 56 -2.57 -14.09 -8.91
C SER A 56 -2.44 -12.59 -9.18
N GLY A 57 -1.41 -11.92 -8.67
CA GLY A 57 -1.29 -10.47 -8.70
C GLY A 57 -0.63 -9.91 -7.45
N GLU A 58 -0.91 -8.66 -7.12
CA GLU A 58 -0.32 -7.96 -5.97
C GLU A 58 -1.41 -7.30 -5.12
N THR A 59 -1.25 -7.38 -3.81
CA THR A 59 -2.14 -6.73 -2.83
C THR A 59 -1.45 -5.54 -2.20
N PHE A 60 -2.12 -4.39 -2.20
CA PHE A 60 -1.67 -3.12 -1.65
C PHE A 60 -2.54 -2.73 -0.46
N ARG A 61 -1.91 -2.26 0.62
CA ARG A 61 -2.61 -1.72 1.80
C ARG A 61 -2.30 -0.23 1.95
N PHE A 62 -3.34 0.56 1.84
CA PHE A 62 -3.33 2.01 2.03
C PHE A 62 -3.82 2.31 3.43
N TYR A 63 -2.95 2.85 4.27
CA TYR A 63 -3.26 3.19 5.65
C TYR A 63 -3.78 4.61 5.73
N GLN A 64 -4.82 4.82 6.54
CA GLN A 64 -5.31 6.15 6.85
C GLN A 64 -4.27 6.92 7.65
N MET A 65 -4.07 8.19 7.29
CA MET A 65 -3.08 9.07 7.88
C MET A 65 -3.75 10.34 8.41
N ILE A 66 -3.37 10.73 9.63
CA ILE A 66 -3.73 12.01 10.26
C ILE A 66 -2.43 12.72 10.59
N ASN A 67 -2.21 13.92 10.04
CA ASN A 67 -1.01 14.73 10.27
C ASN A 67 0.31 13.93 10.10
N GLY A 68 0.36 13.05 9.09
CA GLY A 68 1.52 12.21 8.80
C GLY A 68 1.70 10.98 9.70
N VAL A 69 0.79 10.74 10.66
CA VAL A 69 0.78 9.56 11.53
C VAL A 69 -0.30 8.57 11.08
N GLN A 70 0.06 7.29 11.03
CA GLN A 70 -0.84 6.20 10.68
C GLN A 70 -1.89 5.99 11.76
N VAL A 71 -3.15 5.83 11.33
CA VAL A 71 -4.25 5.36 12.18
C VAL A 71 -4.27 3.83 12.13
N TYR A 72 -3.99 3.18 13.26
CA TYR A 72 -4.01 1.72 13.34
C TYR A 72 -5.42 1.15 13.19
N GLY A 73 -5.54 0.05 12.44
CA GLY A 73 -6.82 -0.60 12.17
C GLY A 73 -7.64 0.03 11.05
N ALA A 74 -7.27 1.23 10.57
CA ALA A 74 -7.97 1.93 9.51
C ALA A 74 -7.17 1.92 8.20
N GLU A 75 -7.63 1.10 7.25
CA GLU A 75 -6.94 0.87 5.99
C GLU A 75 -7.91 0.58 4.84
N VAL A 76 -7.39 0.68 3.62
CA VAL A 76 -8.03 0.19 2.40
C VAL A 76 -7.07 -0.79 1.74
N THR A 77 -7.51 -2.03 1.61
CA THR A 77 -6.79 -3.10 0.94
C THR A 77 -7.32 -3.25 -0.48
N ILE A 78 -6.43 -3.33 -1.47
CA ILE A 78 -6.76 -3.46 -2.90
C ILE A 78 -5.88 -4.54 -3.50
N HIS A 79 -6.48 -5.50 -4.20
CA HIS A 79 -5.75 -6.51 -4.98
C HIS A 79 -5.86 -6.19 -6.48
N VAL A 80 -4.72 -6.19 -7.16
CA VAL A 80 -4.60 -6.00 -8.60
C VAL A 80 -4.12 -7.30 -9.22
N SER A 81 -4.90 -7.87 -10.14
CA SER A 81 -4.55 -9.12 -10.83
C SER A 81 -3.39 -8.94 -11.81
N ASN A 82 -2.88 -10.06 -12.33
CA ASN A 82 -1.87 -10.04 -13.41
C ASN A 82 -2.36 -9.38 -14.70
N ASP A 83 -3.68 -9.33 -14.92
CA ASP A 83 -4.31 -8.63 -16.05
C ASP A 83 -4.52 -7.13 -15.77
N ASN A 84 -3.88 -6.58 -14.73
CA ASN A 84 -3.94 -5.16 -14.37
C ASN A 84 -5.36 -4.68 -14.00
N ASN A 85 -6.20 -5.58 -13.49
CA ASN A 85 -7.56 -5.28 -13.03
C ASN A 85 -7.65 -5.35 -11.52
N VAL A 86 -8.42 -4.44 -10.89
CA VAL A 86 -8.76 -4.56 -9.47
C VAL A 86 -9.82 -5.64 -9.32
N THR A 87 -9.46 -6.74 -8.65
CA THR A 87 -10.33 -7.92 -8.49
C THR A 87 -10.85 -8.08 -7.06
N PHE A 88 -10.24 -7.41 -6.09
CA PHE A 88 -10.70 -7.41 -4.71
C PHE A 88 -10.38 -6.08 -4.03
N HIS A 89 -11.28 -5.63 -3.16
CA HIS A 89 -11.05 -4.51 -2.26
C HIS A 89 -11.76 -4.73 -0.91
N GLN A 90 -11.15 -4.22 0.16
CA GLN A 90 -11.75 -4.17 1.49
C GLN A 90 -11.37 -2.85 2.15
N SER A 91 -12.29 -2.26 2.92
CA SER A 91 -12.03 -1.04 3.66
C SER A 91 -12.43 -1.21 5.13
N THR A 92 -11.53 -0.83 6.02
CA THR A 92 -11.78 -0.62 7.45
C THR A 92 -11.61 0.86 7.81
N TYR A 93 -11.81 1.74 6.82
CA TYR A 93 -11.68 3.19 6.98
C TYR A 93 -12.51 3.69 8.17
N ASP A 94 -11.86 4.48 9.04
CA ASP A 94 -12.52 5.12 10.16
C ASP A 94 -12.89 6.56 9.81
N ARG A 95 -14.18 6.78 9.57
CA ARG A 95 -14.75 8.09 9.31
C ARG A 95 -14.81 8.97 10.56
N ALA A 96 -14.94 8.36 11.74
CA ALA A 96 -15.13 9.05 13.01
C ALA A 96 -13.81 9.45 13.68
N VAL A 97 -12.66 9.09 13.09
CA VAL A 97 -11.36 9.48 13.65
C VAL A 97 -11.29 11.00 13.76
N ALA A 98 -11.06 11.48 14.98
CA ALA A 98 -10.91 12.91 15.22
C ALA A 98 -9.56 13.38 14.67
N THR A 99 -9.54 14.60 14.15
CA THR A 99 -8.27 15.28 13.87
C THR A 99 -7.64 15.69 15.20
N ILE A 100 -6.59 14.98 15.62
CA ILE A 100 -5.90 15.19 16.90
C ILE A 100 -4.50 15.75 16.70
N ASN A 101 -3.95 16.36 17.76
CA ASN A 101 -2.53 16.72 17.80
C ASN A 101 -1.69 15.43 17.82
N THR A 102 -0.85 15.25 16.81
CA THR A 102 0.04 14.09 16.66
C THR A 102 1.47 14.37 17.15
N THR A 103 1.69 15.51 17.82
CA THR A 103 2.98 15.85 18.43
C THR A 103 3.20 14.99 19.68
N PRO A 104 4.22 14.13 19.72
CA PRO A 104 4.46 13.26 20.86
C PRO A 104 4.95 14.07 22.07
N THR A 105 4.44 13.73 23.27
CA THR A 105 4.88 14.33 24.54
C THR A 105 6.15 13.70 25.10
N ILE A 106 6.56 12.54 24.57
CA ILE A 106 7.77 11.82 24.94
C ILE A 106 8.62 11.54 23.71
N SER A 107 9.94 11.48 23.90
CA SER A 107 10.86 11.11 22.84
C SER A 107 10.74 9.62 22.48
N LYS A 108 11.15 9.28 21.26
CA LYS A 108 11.22 7.89 20.78
C LYS A 108 12.04 7.00 21.73
N GLN A 109 13.20 7.46 22.19
CA GLN A 109 14.07 6.70 23.10
C GLN A 109 13.37 6.43 24.43
N LYS A 110 12.67 7.43 24.98
CA LYS A 110 11.91 7.27 26.23
C LYS A 110 10.75 6.29 26.05
N ALA A 111 10.04 6.35 24.93
CA ALA A 111 8.98 5.40 24.61
C ALA A 111 9.47 3.95 24.54
N ILE A 112 10.62 3.72 23.87
CA ILE A 112 11.26 2.39 23.81
C ILE A 112 11.64 1.90 25.22
N HIS A 113 12.29 2.76 26.02
CA HIS A 113 12.69 2.40 27.38
C HIS A 113 11.50 2.03 28.28
N ILE A 114 10.38 2.77 28.18
CA ILE A 114 9.14 2.45 28.90
C ILE A 114 8.59 1.08 28.44
N ALA A 115 8.58 0.81 27.14
CA ALA A 115 8.11 -0.46 26.60
C ALA A 115 8.94 -1.65 27.11
N GLU A 116 10.27 -1.52 27.11
CA GLU A 116 11.20 -2.56 27.57
C GLU A 116 11.10 -2.83 29.07
N THR A 117 10.86 -1.80 29.87
CA THR A 117 10.72 -1.92 31.34
C THR A 117 9.35 -2.43 31.76
N THR A 118 8.29 -2.07 31.03
CA THR A 118 6.90 -2.49 31.32
C THR A 118 6.63 -3.91 30.81
N HIS A 119 7.21 -4.28 29.67
CA HIS A 119 7.16 -5.62 29.10
C HIS A 119 8.58 -6.16 28.99
N PRO A 120 9.22 -6.54 30.12
CA PRO A 120 10.53 -7.15 30.08
C PRO A 120 10.44 -8.36 29.16
N ARG A 121 11.38 -8.47 28.21
CA ARG A 121 11.44 -9.56 27.24
C ARG A 121 11.42 -10.89 28.00
N ARG A 122 10.24 -11.46 28.21
CA ARG A 122 10.12 -12.85 28.61
C ARG A 122 10.76 -13.62 27.47
N ASN A 123 11.68 -14.52 27.82
CA ASN A 123 12.38 -15.40 26.90
C ASN A 123 11.35 -16.26 26.13
N TYR A 124 10.71 -15.70 25.12
CA TYR A 124 10.00 -16.47 24.12
C TYR A 124 11.11 -17.07 23.25
N CYS A 125 11.51 -18.30 23.60
CA CYS A 125 12.22 -19.16 22.69
C CYS A 125 11.40 -19.24 21.40
N PHE A 126 11.83 -18.52 20.36
CA PHE A 126 11.43 -18.84 19.00
C PHE A 126 11.95 -20.25 18.74
N ARG A 127 11.06 -21.24 18.84
CA ARG A 127 11.31 -22.58 18.35
C ARG A 127 11.54 -22.41 16.85
N LYS A 128 12.81 -22.46 16.44
CA LYS A 128 13.16 -22.68 15.04
C LYS A 128 12.63 -24.06 14.69
N GLU A 129 11.68 -24.11 13.76
CA GLU A 129 11.47 -25.29 12.93
C GLU A 129 12.68 -25.47 12.00
#